data_AF-S8CVG7-F1
#
_entry.id   AF-S8CVG7-F1
#
_cell.length_a   1.000
_cell.length_b   1.000
_cell.length_c   1.000
_cell.angle_alpha   90.00
_cell.angle_beta   90.00
_cell.angle_gamma   90.00
#
_symmetry.space_group_name_H-M   'P 1'
#
loop_
_entity.id
_entity.type
_entity.pdbx_description
1 polymer ?
#
loop_
_entity_poly.entity_id
_entity_poly.type
_entity_poly.pdbx_seq_one_letter_code
_entity_poly.pdbx_strand_id
1 'polypeptide(L)'
;EEMRTALLGNYSYSELGNELQKLRPEKRNGNWFSLHELNERLAKLREISKQTKKHGLLGVGQIRETLQIMSRAESENKRKQTMLRLDQLGLLGGTPKYLLSPPKEQLVAKYFHPDNMSAAEKLKLELKKVRDEFKMSESDCGSARVQVAQLTTKIKYLGKVLAKKDKHSRKGLQEMVQRRKKLLKYMRRTDWDNYCLLLSKLGLRDNPD
;
A
#
# COMPACT_ATOMS: atom_id res chain seq x y z
N GLU A 1 -9.34 28.53 -27.08
CA GLU A 1 -8.21 27.95 -26.30
C GLU A 1 -8.41 26.49 -25.88
N GLU A 2 -9.58 25.89 -26.14
CA GLU A 2 -9.91 24.50 -25.77
C GLU A 2 -9.27 23.40 -26.65
N MET A 3 -8.51 23.76 -27.69
CA MET A 3 -7.86 22.80 -28.60
C MET A 3 -6.40 22.47 -28.20
N ARG A 4 -5.92 22.95 -27.04
CA ARG A 4 -4.50 22.83 -26.64
C ARG A 4 -4.15 21.51 -25.94
N THR A 5 -5.09 20.80 -25.32
CA THR A 5 -4.79 19.72 -24.35
C THR A 5 -4.99 18.29 -24.84
N ALA A 6 -5.72 18.04 -25.94
CA ALA A 6 -6.07 16.69 -26.37
C ALA A 6 -4.88 15.81 -26.83
N LEU A 7 -3.73 16.40 -27.16
CA LEU A 7 -2.53 15.65 -27.57
C LEU A 7 -1.78 15.02 -26.39
N LEU A 8 -1.89 15.61 -25.19
CA LEU A 8 -1.13 15.21 -24.01
C LEU A 8 -1.59 13.88 -23.42
N GLY A 9 -2.80 13.41 -23.74
CA GLY A 9 -3.31 12.13 -23.26
C GLY A 9 -2.72 10.90 -23.98
N ASN A 10 -2.14 11.08 -25.17
CA ASN A 10 -1.75 9.95 -26.03
C ASN A 10 -0.26 9.59 -25.99
N TYR A 11 0.57 10.47 -25.43
CA TYR A 11 2.02 10.29 -25.33
C TYR A 11 2.44 10.40 -23.87
N SER A 12 3.33 9.52 -23.42
CA SER A 12 4.02 9.75 -22.15
C SER A 12 5.01 10.93 -22.27
N TYR A 13 5.37 11.55 -21.14
CA TYR A 13 6.26 12.71 -21.12
C TYR A 13 7.59 12.48 -21.85
N SER A 14 8.18 11.28 -21.70
CA SER A 14 9.44 10.91 -22.34
C SER A 14 9.29 10.73 -23.85
N GLU A 15 8.21 10.08 -24.30
CA GLU A 15 7.91 9.87 -25.71
C GLU A 15 7.67 11.20 -26.44
N LEU A 16 6.88 12.08 -25.83
CA LEU A 16 6.60 13.40 -26.41
C LEU A 16 7.88 14.24 -26.54
N GLY A 17 8.79 14.15 -25.57
CA GLY A 17 10.11 14.78 -25.63
C GLY A 17 10.95 14.27 -26.81
N ASN A 18 11.04 12.95 -26.98
CA ASN A 18 11.80 12.34 -28.07
C ASN A 18 11.23 12.70 -29.45
N GLU A 19 9.91 12.68 -29.61
CA GLU A 19 9.28 13.05 -30.88
C GLU A 19 9.44 14.54 -31.21
N LEU A 20 9.31 15.43 -30.22
CA LEU A 20 9.59 16.85 -30.41
C LEU A 20 11.06 17.16 -30.69
N GLN A 21 11.98 16.29 -30.25
CA GLN A 21 13.40 16.40 -30.55
C GLN A 21 13.69 16.05 -32.02
N LYS A 22 13.02 15.04 -32.59
CA LYS A 22 13.16 14.67 -34.00
C LYS A 22 12.68 15.77 -34.95
N LEU A 23 11.65 16.53 -34.56
CA LEU A 23 11.09 17.63 -35.35
C LEU A 23 11.84 18.96 -35.19
N ARG A 24 13.11 18.94 -34.75
CA ARG A 24 13.93 20.14 -34.58
C ARG A 24 14.38 20.67 -35.96
N PRO A 25 14.28 21.98 -36.24
CA PRO A 25 14.82 22.57 -37.45
C PRO A 25 16.36 22.52 -37.48
N GLU A 26 16.94 22.43 -38.67
CA GLU A 26 18.39 22.23 -38.86
C GLU A 26 19.23 23.45 -38.44
N LYS A 27 18.71 24.67 -38.66
CA LYS A 27 19.39 25.91 -38.27
C LYS A 27 18.89 26.39 -36.91
N ARG A 28 19.78 26.37 -35.92
CA ARG A 28 19.48 26.79 -34.54
C ARG A 28 20.06 28.18 -34.27
N ASN A 29 19.19 29.18 -34.13
CA ASN A 29 19.57 30.50 -33.64
C ASN A 29 19.38 30.55 -32.12
N GLY A 30 20.39 30.09 -31.36
CA GLY A 30 20.46 30.25 -29.90
C GLY A 30 20.37 28.98 -29.04
N ASN A 31 20.58 29.16 -27.73
CA ASN A 31 20.74 28.04 -26.77
C ASN A 31 19.44 27.36 -26.33
N TRP A 32 18.25 27.94 -26.56
CA TRP A 32 16.97 27.37 -26.14
C TRP A 32 15.87 27.60 -27.18
N PHE A 33 14.85 26.73 -27.23
CA PHE A 33 13.78 26.83 -28.22
C PHE A 33 12.83 27.98 -27.90
N SER A 34 12.26 28.62 -28.91
CA SER A 34 11.23 29.66 -28.70
C SER A 34 9.84 29.04 -28.51
N LEU A 35 8.93 29.75 -27.83
CA LEU A 35 7.54 29.29 -27.67
C LEU A 35 6.83 29.11 -29.01
N HIS A 36 7.17 29.96 -29.98
CA HIS A 36 6.67 29.88 -31.35
C HIS A 36 7.13 28.57 -32.02
N GLU A 37 8.43 28.25 -31.89
CA GLU A 37 9.02 27.03 -32.43
C GLU A 37 8.42 25.76 -31.80
N LEU A 38 8.20 25.74 -30.48
CA LEU A 38 7.55 24.60 -29.82
C LEU A 38 6.12 24.40 -30.34
N ASN A 39 5.37 25.49 -30.53
CA ASN A 39 4.01 25.42 -31.06
C ASN A 39 3.98 24.89 -32.50
N GLU A 40 4.92 25.30 -33.35
CA GLU A 40 5.06 24.74 -34.70
C GLU A 40 5.35 23.24 -34.67
N ARG A 41 6.24 22.78 -33.78
CA ARG A 41 6.56 21.36 -33.64
C ARG A 41 5.35 20.54 -33.17
N LEU A 42 4.60 21.06 -32.19
CA LEU A 42 3.36 20.42 -31.72
C LEU A 42 2.29 20.38 -32.82
N ALA A 43 2.20 21.41 -33.66
CA ALA A 43 1.30 21.42 -34.83
C ALA A 43 1.68 20.35 -35.85
N LYS A 44 2.96 20.24 -36.21
CA LYS A 44 3.47 19.18 -37.10
C LYS A 44 3.22 17.78 -36.54
N LEU A 45 3.42 17.58 -35.24
CA LEU A 45 3.12 16.30 -34.56
C LEU A 45 1.63 15.92 -34.65
N ARG A 46 0.71 16.91 -34.59
CA ARG A 46 -0.73 16.67 -34.83
C ARG A 46 -1.01 16.25 -36.26
N GLU A 47 -0.36 16.86 -37.24
CA GLU A 47 -0.56 16.51 -38.64
C GLU A 47 -0.07 15.10 -38.93
N ILE A 48 1.12 14.75 -38.43
CA ILE A 48 1.68 13.40 -38.54
C ILE A 48 0.73 12.36 -37.90
N SER A 49 0.23 12.62 -36.69
CA SER A 49 -0.71 11.70 -36.03
C SER A 49 -2.09 11.63 -36.70
N LYS A 50 -2.55 12.70 -37.36
CA LYS A 50 -3.76 12.67 -38.20
C LYS A 50 -3.54 11.90 -39.50
N GLN A 51 -2.36 12.03 -40.10
CA GLN A 51 -1.99 11.30 -41.33
C GLN A 51 -1.86 9.80 -41.06
N THR A 52 -1.20 9.39 -39.96
CA THR A 52 -1.10 7.96 -39.58
C THR A 52 -2.48 7.36 -39.29
N LYS A 53 -3.38 8.10 -38.64
CA LYS A 53 -4.79 7.69 -38.47
C LYS A 53 -5.54 7.54 -39.79
N LYS A 54 -5.33 8.44 -40.77
CA LYS A 54 -5.94 8.35 -42.11
C LYS A 54 -5.40 7.20 -42.94
N HIS A 55 -4.12 6.82 -42.76
CA HIS A 55 -3.49 5.70 -43.47
C HIS A 55 -3.80 4.32 -42.88
N GLY A 56 -4.74 4.22 -41.92
CA GLY A 56 -5.26 2.93 -41.44
C GLY A 56 -4.24 2.07 -40.68
N LEU A 57 -3.07 2.59 -40.33
CA LEU A 57 -2.17 1.93 -39.40
C LEU A 57 -2.70 2.17 -37.98
N LEU A 58 -3.19 1.11 -37.34
CA LEU A 58 -3.56 1.06 -35.91
C LEU A 58 -2.48 1.77 -35.09
N GLY A 59 -2.81 2.96 -34.57
CA GLY A 59 -1.84 3.79 -33.86
C GLY A 59 -1.37 3.09 -32.58
N VAL A 60 -0.11 3.30 -32.20
CA VAL A 60 0.48 2.72 -30.97
C VAL A 60 -0.38 2.98 -29.74
N GLY A 61 -1.12 4.09 -29.70
CA GLY A 61 -2.11 4.38 -28.64
C GLY A 61 -3.31 3.43 -28.61
N GLN A 62 -3.87 3.05 -29.77
CA GLN A 62 -4.92 2.03 -29.86
C GLN A 62 -4.35 0.65 -29.54
N ILE A 63 -3.13 0.34 -30.00
CA ILE A 63 -2.44 -0.89 -29.64
C ILE A 63 -2.18 -0.93 -28.12
N ARG A 64 -1.86 0.20 -27.49
CA ARG A 64 -1.64 0.31 -26.05
C ARG A 64 -2.95 0.15 -25.27
N GLU A 65 -4.04 0.74 -25.74
CA GLU A 65 -5.36 0.63 -25.13
C GLU A 65 -5.92 -0.79 -25.28
N THR A 66 -5.75 -1.41 -26.46
CA THR A 66 -6.07 -2.83 -26.67
C THR A 66 -5.13 -3.74 -25.90
N LEU A 67 -3.84 -3.43 -25.74
CA LEU A 67 -2.92 -4.16 -24.84
C LEU A 67 -3.29 -3.95 -23.36
N GLN A 68 -3.86 -2.82 -22.98
CA GLN A 68 -4.35 -2.60 -21.61
C GLN A 68 -5.63 -3.40 -21.35
N ILE A 69 -6.53 -3.45 -22.33
CA ILE A 69 -7.74 -4.28 -22.29
C ILE A 69 -7.36 -5.76 -22.34
N MET A 70 -6.41 -6.15 -23.19
CA MET A 70 -5.86 -7.50 -23.26
C MET A 70 -5.07 -7.87 -22.01
N SER A 71 -4.34 -6.96 -21.36
CA SER A 71 -3.64 -7.26 -20.10
C SER A 71 -4.60 -7.36 -18.90
N ARG A 72 -5.70 -6.60 -18.90
CA ARG A 72 -6.82 -6.76 -17.95
C ARG A 72 -7.58 -8.08 -18.20
N ALA A 73 -7.90 -8.36 -19.46
CA ALA A 73 -8.50 -9.62 -19.88
C ALA A 73 -7.55 -10.80 -19.66
N GLU A 74 -6.23 -10.63 -19.79
CA GLU A 74 -5.21 -11.61 -19.45
C GLU A 74 -5.02 -11.73 -17.95
N SER A 75 -5.29 -10.74 -17.11
CA SER A 75 -5.21 -10.93 -15.65
C SER A 75 -6.43 -11.68 -15.14
N GLU A 76 -7.60 -11.46 -15.74
CA GLU A 76 -8.79 -12.29 -15.51
C GLU A 76 -8.67 -13.68 -16.15
N ASN A 77 -8.19 -13.78 -17.40
CA ASN A 77 -7.92 -15.04 -18.08
C ASN A 77 -6.68 -15.73 -17.54
N LYS A 78 -5.68 -15.07 -16.96
CA LYS A 78 -4.60 -15.71 -16.19
C LYS A 78 -5.16 -16.22 -14.89
N ARG A 79 -6.04 -15.52 -14.17
CA ARG A 79 -6.71 -16.11 -13.00
C ARG A 79 -7.53 -17.34 -13.38
N LYS A 80 -8.26 -17.31 -14.50
CA LYS A 80 -9.03 -18.45 -15.02
C LYS A 80 -8.13 -19.55 -15.63
N GLN A 81 -7.06 -19.20 -16.36
CA GLN A 81 -6.08 -20.12 -16.96
C GLN A 81 -5.08 -20.66 -15.95
N THR A 82 -4.73 -19.95 -14.88
CA THR A 82 -3.95 -20.50 -13.77
C THR A 82 -4.81 -21.50 -13.03
N MET A 83 -6.10 -21.21 -12.82
CA MET A 83 -7.05 -22.21 -12.33
C MET A 83 -7.21 -23.41 -13.28
N LEU A 84 -7.29 -23.19 -14.60
CA LEU A 84 -7.42 -24.27 -15.62
C LEU A 84 -6.09 -25.03 -15.89
N ARG A 85 -4.91 -24.39 -15.78
CA ARG A 85 -3.59 -25.03 -15.97
C ARG A 85 -3.14 -25.79 -14.74
N LEU A 86 -3.57 -25.40 -13.54
CA LEU A 86 -3.42 -26.25 -12.36
C LEU A 86 -4.13 -27.59 -12.54
N ASP A 87 -5.18 -27.63 -13.36
CA ASP A 87 -5.95 -28.84 -13.67
C ASP A 87 -5.21 -29.77 -14.65
N GLN A 88 -4.49 -29.22 -15.64
CA GLN A 88 -3.76 -30.00 -16.64
C GLN A 88 -2.50 -30.69 -16.10
N LEU A 89 -1.84 -30.13 -15.08
CA LEU A 89 -0.70 -30.78 -14.42
C LEU A 89 -1.13 -31.90 -13.44
N GLY A 90 -2.43 -32.03 -13.18
CA GLY A 90 -3.03 -33.09 -12.36
C GLY A 90 -3.13 -34.46 -13.05
N LEU A 91 -2.77 -34.60 -14.33
CA LEU A 91 -2.89 -35.89 -15.03
C LEU A 91 -1.89 -36.97 -14.59
N LEU A 92 -0.85 -36.62 -13.82
CA LEU A 92 0.13 -37.56 -13.27
C LEU A 92 -0.06 -37.85 -11.76
N GLY A 93 -1.03 -37.21 -11.10
CA GLY A 93 -1.21 -37.31 -9.64
C GLY A 93 -2.25 -36.37 -9.02
N GLY A 94 -3.30 -36.04 -9.78
CA GLY A 94 -4.57 -35.39 -9.41
C GLY A 94 -4.52 -34.23 -8.40
N THR A 95 -4.81 -33.01 -8.86
CA THR A 95 -5.19 -31.92 -7.94
C THR A 95 -6.37 -32.38 -7.06
N PRO A 96 -6.26 -32.32 -5.73
CA PRO A 96 -7.32 -32.75 -4.85
C PRO A 96 -8.63 -31.99 -5.13
N LYS A 97 -9.75 -32.72 -5.12
CA LYS A 97 -11.09 -32.22 -5.50
C LYS A 97 -11.50 -30.89 -4.83
N TYR A 98 -10.97 -30.60 -3.64
CA TYR A 98 -11.26 -29.38 -2.89
C TYR A 98 -10.57 -28.11 -3.45
N LEU A 99 -9.59 -28.22 -4.34
CA LEU A 99 -8.94 -27.09 -5.01
C LEU A 99 -9.63 -26.69 -6.33
N LEU A 100 -10.50 -27.55 -6.87
CA LEU A 100 -11.18 -27.34 -8.15
C LEU A 100 -12.36 -26.35 -8.06
N SER A 101 -13.01 -26.31 -6.90
CA SER A 101 -14.11 -25.40 -6.61
C SER A 101 -13.66 -24.25 -5.71
N PRO A 102 -14.24 -23.04 -5.84
CA PRO A 102 -13.99 -21.98 -4.88
C PRO A 102 -14.32 -22.48 -3.46
N PRO A 103 -13.59 -22.01 -2.42
CA PRO A 103 -13.87 -22.39 -1.04
C PRO A 103 -15.32 -22.10 -0.68
N LYS A 104 -15.96 -23.03 0.03
CA LYS A 104 -17.35 -22.83 0.51
C LYS A 104 -17.39 -21.58 1.40
N GLU A 105 -18.12 -20.56 0.97
CA GLU A 105 -18.18 -19.26 1.66
C GLU A 105 -18.59 -19.38 3.13
N GLN A 106 -19.54 -20.26 3.42
CA GLN A 106 -20.01 -20.54 4.79
C GLN A 106 -18.87 -21.03 5.70
N LEU A 107 -17.95 -21.84 5.17
CA LEU A 107 -16.80 -22.35 5.94
C LEU A 107 -15.76 -21.26 6.15
N VAL A 108 -15.52 -20.41 5.14
CA VAL A 108 -14.63 -19.26 5.25
C VAL A 108 -15.10 -18.35 6.39
N ALA A 109 -16.37 -17.94 6.39
CA ALA A 109 -16.92 -17.11 7.45
C ALA A 109 -16.79 -17.76 8.84
N LYS A 110 -17.01 -19.07 8.94
CA LYS A 110 -16.86 -19.83 10.18
C LYS A 110 -15.40 -19.84 10.66
N TYR A 111 -14.44 -20.17 9.80
CA TYR A 111 -13.04 -20.29 10.19
C TYR A 111 -12.39 -18.94 10.52
N PHE A 112 -12.76 -17.87 9.81
CA PHE A 112 -12.25 -16.53 10.08
C PHE A 112 -13.02 -15.77 11.17
N HIS A 113 -13.99 -16.43 11.84
CA HIS A 113 -14.71 -15.82 12.96
C HIS A 113 -13.75 -15.57 14.15
N PRO A 114 -13.84 -14.41 14.85
CA PRO A 114 -12.98 -14.09 15.99
C PRO A 114 -12.93 -15.17 17.06
N ASP A 115 -14.02 -15.90 17.29
CA ASP A 115 -14.06 -16.97 18.30
C ASP A 115 -13.09 -18.11 18.00
N ASN A 116 -12.87 -18.40 16.72
CA ASN A 116 -11.96 -19.45 16.25
C ASN A 116 -10.52 -18.96 16.07
N MET A 117 -10.23 -17.69 16.34
CA MET A 117 -8.88 -17.14 16.27
C MET A 117 -8.08 -17.46 17.53
N SER A 118 -6.78 -17.67 17.35
CA SER A 118 -5.84 -17.82 18.46
C SER A 118 -5.77 -16.55 19.32
N ALA A 119 -5.40 -16.70 20.59
CA ALA A 119 -5.24 -15.55 21.48
C ALA A 119 -4.16 -14.56 20.97
N ALA A 120 -3.15 -15.06 20.25
CA ALA A 120 -2.11 -14.24 19.64
C ALA A 120 -2.67 -13.35 18.50
N GLU A 121 -3.56 -13.89 17.66
CA GLU A 121 -4.21 -13.13 16.59
C GLU A 121 -5.18 -12.10 17.14
N LYS A 122 -5.97 -12.46 18.16
CA LYS A 122 -6.84 -11.53 18.89
C LYS A 122 -6.02 -10.36 19.43
N LEU A 123 -4.91 -10.64 20.11
CA LEU A 123 -4.01 -9.60 20.62
C LEU A 123 -3.42 -8.75 19.50
N LYS A 124 -3.06 -9.34 18.34
CA LYS A 124 -2.53 -8.59 17.19
C LYS A 124 -3.56 -7.61 16.62
N LEU A 125 -4.83 -7.99 16.55
CA LEU A 125 -5.92 -7.11 16.14
C LEU A 125 -6.10 -5.95 17.13
N GLU A 126 -6.12 -6.24 18.43
CA GLU A 126 -6.21 -5.20 19.46
C GLU A 126 -5.02 -4.23 19.43
N LEU A 127 -3.80 -4.74 19.24
CA LEU A 127 -2.62 -3.89 19.09
C LEU A 127 -2.68 -3.00 17.84
N LYS A 128 -3.32 -3.49 16.76
CA LYS A 128 -3.57 -2.68 15.56
C LYS A 128 -4.56 -1.56 15.85
N LYS A 129 -5.70 -1.86 16.49
CA LYS A 129 -6.70 -0.85 16.91
C LYS A 129 -6.07 0.24 17.77
N VAL A 130 -5.35 -0.17 18.83
CA VAL A 130 -4.65 0.75 19.73
C VAL A 130 -3.59 1.58 19.00
N ARG A 131 -2.86 1.01 18.03
CA ARG A 131 -1.96 1.82 17.21
C ARG A 131 -2.72 2.87 16.41
N ASP A 132 -3.82 2.49 15.77
CA ASP A 132 -4.62 3.39 14.94
C ASP A 132 -5.25 4.54 15.74
N GLU A 133 -5.56 4.33 17.02
CA GLU A 133 -6.07 5.37 17.93
C GLU A 133 -5.00 6.38 18.39
N PHE A 134 -3.73 5.98 18.43
CA PHE A 134 -2.65 6.74 19.05
C PHE A 134 -1.59 7.23 18.04
N LYS A 135 -1.67 6.82 16.77
CA LYS A 135 -0.77 7.26 15.69
C LYS A 135 -0.95 8.75 15.39
N MET A 136 0.14 9.44 15.06
CA MET A 136 0.10 10.85 14.64
C MET A 136 0.02 11.03 13.12
N SER A 137 0.58 10.07 12.37
CA SER A 137 0.48 9.99 10.92
C SER A 137 0.01 8.60 10.51
N GLU A 138 -0.43 8.42 9.26
CA GLU A 138 -0.99 7.15 8.79
C GLU A 138 0.00 5.98 8.92
N SER A 139 1.29 6.25 8.75
CA SER A 139 2.38 5.28 8.81
C SER A 139 3.08 5.23 10.17
N ASP A 140 2.64 6.00 11.18
CA ASP A 140 3.28 6.02 12.49
C ASP A 140 3.05 4.71 13.25
N CYS A 141 4.12 3.93 13.33
CA CYS A 141 4.19 2.68 14.09
C CYS A 141 5.16 2.76 15.28
N GLY A 142 5.89 3.88 15.41
CA GLY A 142 7.13 3.95 16.19
C GLY A 142 7.18 5.08 17.20
N SER A 143 6.23 6.02 17.20
CA SER A 143 6.21 7.10 18.18
C SER A 143 6.15 6.58 19.62
N ALA A 144 6.72 7.34 20.55
CA ALA A 144 6.77 6.97 21.97
C ALA A 144 5.35 6.72 22.53
N ARG A 145 4.38 7.54 22.12
CA ARG A 145 2.96 7.39 22.44
C ARG A 145 2.41 6.02 22.00
N VAL A 146 2.59 5.66 20.73
CA VAL A 146 2.11 4.38 20.17
C VAL A 146 2.77 3.20 20.90
N GLN A 147 4.08 3.27 21.12
CA GLN A 147 4.81 2.22 21.85
C GLN A 147 4.29 2.04 23.28
N VAL A 148 4.01 3.12 24.01
CA VAL A 148 3.45 3.07 25.37
C VAL A 148 2.05 2.45 25.38
N ALA A 149 1.19 2.81 24.43
CA ALA A 149 -0.15 2.26 24.32
C ALA A 149 -0.14 0.75 24.01
N GLN A 150 0.71 0.33 23.08
CA GLN A 150 0.94 -1.09 22.77
C GLN A 150 1.50 -1.87 23.96
N LEU A 151 2.52 -1.34 24.65
CA LEU A 151 3.08 -1.96 25.85
C LEU A 151 2.02 -2.09 26.94
N THR A 152 1.18 -1.07 27.14
CA THR A 152 0.10 -1.10 28.13
C THR A 152 -0.89 -2.21 27.84
N THR A 153 -1.26 -2.39 26.57
CA THR A 153 -2.15 -3.48 26.14
C THR A 153 -1.52 -4.85 26.38
N LYS A 154 -0.24 -5.03 26.03
CA LYS A 154 0.51 -6.28 26.29
C LYS A 154 0.63 -6.58 27.78
N ILE A 155 0.94 -5.58 28.60
CA ILE A 155 1.04 -5.72 30.06
C ILE A 155 -0.31 -6.13 30.66
N LYS A 156 -1.41 -5.49 30.25
CA LYS A 156 -2.77 -5.85 30.70
C LYS A 156 -3.13 -7.29 30.32
N TYR A 157 -2.77 -7.71 29.10
CA TYR A 157 -3.01 -9.08 28.65
C TYR A 157 -2.16 -10.10 29.44
N LEU A 158 -0.85 -9.91 29.50
CA LEU A 158 0.07 -10.80 30.22
C LEU A 158 -0.27 -10.89 31.71
N GLY A 159 -0.66 -9.78 32.33
CA GLY A 159 -1.06 -9.76 33.74
C GLY A 159 -2.28 -10.64 34.06
N LYS A 160 -3.14 -10.94 33.08
CA LYS A 160 -4.31 -11.82 33.25
C LYS A 160 -3.99 -13.30 33.09
N VAL A 161 -3.08 -13.64 32.17
CA VAL A 161 -2.81 -15.03 31.79
C VAL A 161 -1.64 -15.66 32.56
N LEU A 162 -0.82 -14.85 33.21
CA LEU A 162 0.42 -15.31 33.83
C LEU A 162 0.17 -16.13 35.10
N ALA A 163 0.70 -17.36 35.13
CA ALA A 163 0.66 -18.21 36.32
C ALA A 163 1.68 -17.78 37.39
N LYS A 164 1.37 -18.04 38.67
CA LYS A 164 2.25 -17.71 39.81
C LYS A 164 3.63 -18.40 39.74
N LYS A 165 3.74 -19.58 39.13
CA LYS A 165 5.01 -20.31 39.03
C LYS A 165 5.85 -19.95 37.80
N ASP A 166 5.30 -19.24 36.80
CA ASP A 166 6.06 -18.83 35.62
C ASP A 166 6.93 -17.60 35.93
N LYS A 167 8.20 -17.85 36.27
CA LYS A 167 9.17 -16.81 36.65
C LYS A 167 9.76 -16.07 35.46
N HIS A 168 9.99 -16.77 34.34
CA HIS A 168 10.63 -16.16 33.16
C HIS A 168 9.68 -15.18 32.46
N SER A 169 8.41 -15.55 32.28
CA SER A 169 7.42 -14.64 31.70
C SER A 169 7.13 -13.46 32.64
N ARG A 170 7.21 -13.65 33.97
CA ARG A 170 7.11 -12.54 34.93
C ARG A 170 8.26 -11.55 34.80
N LYS A 171 9.49 -12.04 34.62
CA LYS A 171 10.65 -11.18 34.34
C LYS A 171 10.40 -10.36 33.07
N GLY A 172 9.94 -11.00 31.99
CA GLY A 172 9.57 -10.30 30.75
C GLY A 172 8.48 -9.23 30.96
N LEU A 173 7.46 -9.52 31.79
CA LEU A 173 6.44 -8.55 32.17
C LEU A 173 7.03 -7.34 32.91
N GLN A 174 7.93 -7.58 33.87
CA GLN A 174 8.61 -6.51 34.61
C GLN A 174 9.47 -5.65 33.69
N GLU A 175 10.20 -6.26 32.75
CA GLU A 175 10.97 -5.54 31.73
C GLU A 175 10.09 -4.68 30.83
N MET A 176 8.90 -5.17 30.42
CA MET A 176 7.93 -4.37 29.67
C MET A 176 7.43 -3.16 30.46
N VAL A 177 7.15 -3.32 31.75
CA VAL A 177 6.73 -2.23 32.64
C VAL A 177 7.85 -1.19 32.77
N GLN A 178 9.09 -1.62 32.97
CA GLN A 178 10.26 -0.74 33.04
C GLN A 178 10.50 0.01 31.73
N ARG A 179 10.38 -0.67 30.57
CA ARG A 179 10.48 -0.04 29.25
C ARG A 179 9.39 1.03 29.06
N ARG A 180 8.15 0.74 29.47
CA ARG A 180 7.06 1.73 29.45
C ARG A 180 7.35 2.93 30.34
N LYS A 181 7.89 2.71 31.55
CA LYS A 181 8.32 3.80 32.46
C LYS A 181 9.36 4.71 31.80
N LYS A 182 10.38 4.14 31.15
CA LYS A 182 11.40 4.90 30.42
C LYS A 182 10.82 5.75 29.28
N LEU A 183 9.90 5.18 28.49
CA LEU A 183 9.22 5.92 27.41
C LEU A 183 8.33 7.04 27.94
N LEU A 184 7.61 6.82 29.04
CA LEU A 184 6.83 7.86 29.69
C LEU A 184 7.72 8.99 30.25
N LYS A 185 8.85 8.65 30.87
CA LYS A 185 9.85 9.64 31.33
C LYS A 185 10.42 10.45 30.17
N TYR A 186 10.65 9.81 29.02
CA TYR A 186 11.04 10.49 27.79
C TYR A 186 9.96 11.47 27.31
N MET A 187 8.71 11.03 27.19
CA MET A 187 7.61 11.89 26.75
C MET A 187 7.38 13.06 27.72
N ARG A 188 7.50 12.83 29.02
CA ARG A 188 7.34 13.87 30.05
C ARG A 188 8.32 15.03 29.86
N ARG A 189 9.54 14.77 29.38
CA ARG A 189 10.57 15.79 29.12
C ARG A 189 10.49 16.42 27.73
N THR A 190 9.89 15.75 26.74
CA THR A 190 9.81 16.26 25.36
C THR A 190 8.49 16.95 25.06
N ASP A 191 7.37 16.33 25.44
CA ASP A 191 6.03 16.73 25.02
C ASP A 191 5.03 16.54 26.17
N TRP A 192 4.93 17.54 27.04
CA TRP A 192 4.10 17.50 28.25
C TRP A 192 2.61 17.28 27.94
N ASP A 193 2.04 18.02 26.98
CA ASP A 193 0.62 17.93 26.66
C ASP A 193 0.23 16.53 26.17
N ASN A 194 1.10 15.97 25.31
CA ASN A 194 0.90 14.63 24.77
C ASN A 194 1.06 13.53 25.83
N TYR A 195 1.93 13.76 26.82
CA TYR A 195 2.11 12.92 27.99
C TYR A 195 0.85 12.91 28.87
N CYS A 196 0.30 14.09 29.22
CA CYS A 196 -0.92 14.20 30.02
C CYS A 196 -2.12 13.54 29.34
N LEU A 197 -2.32 13.79 28.04
CA LEU A 197 -3.39 13.16 27.26
C LEU A 197 -3.25 11.63 27.24
N LEU A 198 -2.02 11.13 27.11
CA LEU A 198 -1.74 9.71 27.09
C LEU A 198 -2.03 9.05 28.44
N LEU A 199 -1.65 9.68 29.55
CA LEU A 199 -1.95 9.19 30.90
C LEU A 199 -3.46 9.07 31.12
N SER A 200 -4.21 10.13 30.76
CA SER A 200 -5.67 10.15 30.89
C SER A 200 -6.33 9.04 30.07
N LYS A 201 -5.94 8.88 28.80
CA LYS A 201 -6.53 7.83 27.94
C LYS A 201 -6.20 6.41 28.41
N LEU A 202 -4.99 6.17 28.91
CA LEU A 202 -4.57 4.83 29.32
C LEU A 202 -4.91 4.49 30.78
N GLY A 203 -5.38 5.47 31.57
CA GLY A 203 -5.64 5.33 33.00
C GLY A 203 -4.35 5.11 33.81
N LEU A 204 -3.25 5.76 33.40
CA LEU A 204 -1.96 5.68 34.09
C LEU A 204 -1.77 6.88 35.00
N ARG A 205 -1.02 6.70 36.09
CA ARG A 205 -0.70 7.76 37.06
C ARG A 205 0.66 8.39 36.71
N ASP A 206 0.80 9.69 36.93
CA ASP A 206 2.11 10.35 36.94
C ASP A 206 2.85 9.93 38.20
N ASN A 207 4.12 9.55 38.03
CA ASN A 207 5.06 9.41 39.12
C ASN A 207 6.39 10.05 38.65
N PRO A 208 6.77 11.21 39.22
CA PRO A 208 7.95 11.95 38.78
C PRO A 208 9.29 11.26 39.05
N ASP A 209 9.33 10.29 39.98
CA ASP A 209 10.53 9.55 40.39
C ASP A 209 11.00 8.49 39.36
#